data_AF-A0A9N9P9W4-F1
#
_entry.id   AF-A0A9N9P9W4-F1
#
_cell.length_a   1.000
_cell.length_b   1.000
_cell.length_c   1.000
_cell.angle_alpha   90.00
_cell.angle_beta   90.00
_cell.angle_gamma   90.00
#
_symmetry.space_group_name_H-M   'P 1'
#
loop_
_entity.id
_entity.type
_entity.pdbx_description
1 polymer ?
#
loop_
_entity_poly.entity_id
_entity_poly.type
_entity_poly.pdbx_seq_one_letter_code
_entity_poly.pdbx_strand_id
1 'polypeptide(L)'
;YNVDLAYTPMILAKEFKNSCFARDFDFSTSPTDNPLIIQFASNNPVELTKDVELVVGYVDGIGAHLMDRPELVKDMIRMVK
;
A
#
# COMPACT_ATOMS: atom_id res chain seq x y z
N TYR A 1 5.71 -13.17 16.39
CA TYR A 1 7.11 -12.81 16.11
C TYR A 1 7.36 -11.45 16.75
N ASN A 2 8.38 -11.30 17.58
CA ASN A 2 8.63 -10.06 18.34
C ASN A 2 9.38 -9.04 17.45
N VAL A 3 8.71 -8.57 16.40
CA VAL A 3 9.27 -7.60 15.44
C VAL A 3 8.78 -6.21 15.76
N ASP A 4 9.61 -5.20 15.48
CA ASP A 4 9.26 -3.79 15.68
C ASP A 4 8.45 -3.21 14.52
N LEU A 5 8.48 -3.85 13.35
CA LEU A 5 7.81 -3.39 12.12
C LEU A 5 7.53 -4.57 11.19
N ALA A 6 6.31 -4.66 10.69
CA ALA A 6 5.90 -5.63 9.68
C ALA A 6 5.68 -4.96 8.32
N TYR A 7 6.01 -5.66 7.25
CA TYR A 7 5.74 -5.22 5.88
C TYR A 7 4.89 -6.26 5.15
N THR A 8 3.92 -5.80 4.37
CA THR A 8 3.27 -6.66 3.38
C THR A 8 4.21 -6.93 2.20
N PRO A 9 4.00 -8.02 1.45
CA PRO A 9 4.50 -8.10 0.07
C PRO A 9 4.08 -6.87 -0.76
N MET A 10 4.79 -6.63 -1.86
CA MET A 10 4.46 -5.55 -2.77
C MET A 10 3.19 -5.87 -3.58
N ILE A 11 2.18 -5.00 -3.50
CA ILE A 11 0.87 -5.15 -4.11
C ILE A 11 0.75 -4.23 -5.33
N LEU A 12 0.24 -4.74 -6.44
CA LEU A 12 0.01 -3.93 -7.64
C LEU A 12 -1.30 -3.12 -7.48
N ALA A 13 -1.18 -1.81 -7.31
CA ALA A 13 -2.29 -0.89 -7.00
C ALA A 13 -3.47 -1.04 -7.98
N LYS A 14 -3.15 -1.14 -9.27
CA LYS A 14 -4.15 -1.30 -10.34
C LYS A 14 -5.03 -2.55 -10.16
N GLU A 15 -4.46 -3.68 -9.75
CA GLU A 15 -5.24 -4.92 -9.61
C GLU A 15 -6.03 -4.91 -8.30
N PHE A 16 -5.41 -4.42 -7.23
CA PHE A 16 -5.99 -4.28 -5.90
C PHE A 16 -7.31 -3.47 -5.88
N LYS A 17 -7.35 -2.40 -6.66
CA LYS A 17 -8.53 -1.51 -6.74
C LYS A 17 -9.65 -2.09 -7.59
N ASN A 18 -9.30 -2.80 -8.66
CA ASN A 18 -10.24 -3.23 -9.69
C ASN A 18 -10.94 -4.56 -9.34
N SER A 19 -10.40 -5.33 -8.39
CA SER A 19 -10.94 -6.65 -8.04
C SER A 19 -10.96 -6.86 -6.53
N CYS A 20 -12.14 -7.13 -5.97
CA CYS A 20 -12.28 -7.57 -4.58
C CYS A 20 -11.55 -8.91 -4.34
N PHE A 21 -11.58 -9.82 -5.32
CA PHE A 21 -10.84 -11.07 -5.23
C PHE A 21 -9.33 -10.85 -5.17
N ALA A 22 -8.80 -9.92 -5.98
CA ALA A 22 -7.38 -9.56 -5.90
C ALA A 22 -7.05 -8.95 -4.54
N ARG A 23 -7.93 -8.10 -4.00
CA ARG A 23 -7.77 -7.48 -2.69
C ARG A 23 -7.66 -8.49 -1.55
N ASP A 24 -8.59 -9.44 -1.50
CA ASP A 24 -8.63 -10.46 -0.45
C ASP A 24 -7.43 -11.42 -0.55
N PHE A 25 -6.89 -11.59 -1.75
CA PHE A 25 -5.71 -12.42 -1.99
C PHE A 25 -4.39 -11.68 -1.69
N ASP A 26 -4.30 -10.41 -2.10
CA ASP A 26 -3.09 -9.59 -2.00
C ASP A 26 -2.89 -9.00 -0.60
N PHE A 27 -3.98 -8.75 0.14
CA PHE A 27 -3.92 -8.14 1.47
C PHE A 27 -4.76 -8.90 2.50
N SER A 28 -4.06 -9.40 3.52
CA SER A 28 -4.65 -9.88 4.76
C SER A 28 -3.78 -9.42 5.92
N THR A 29 -4.39 -9.14 7.07
CA THR A 29 -3.71 -8.63 8.26
C THR A 29 -4.35 -9.17 9.53
N SER A 30 -3.58 -9.21 10.62
CA SER A 30 -4.02 -9.53 11.97
C SER A 30 -3.97 -8.28 12.86
N PRO A 31 -4.82 -8.16 13.90
CA PRO A 31 -4.70 -7.10 14.91
C PRO A 31 -3.33 -7.03 15.60
N THR A 32 -2.52 -8.10 15.52
CA THR A 32 -1.17 -8.17 16.09
C THR A 32 -0.09 -7.64 15.17
N ASP A 33 -0.40 -7.31 13.90
CA ASP A 33 0.60 -6.86 12.92
C ASP A 33 0.94 -5.38 13.06
N ASN A 34 0.69 -4.76 14.22
CA ASN A 34 0.96 -3.35 14.46
C ASN A 34 2.39 -3.15 15.03
N PRO A 35 3.22 -2.30 14.41
CA PRO A 35 2.92 -1.45 13.25
C PRO A 35 3.07 -2.17 11.90
N LEU A 36 2.11 -1.97 10.99
CA LEU A 36 2.07 -2.55 9.64
C LEU A 36 2.32 -1.51 8.56
N ILE A 37 3.27 -1.78 7.66
CA ILE A 37 3.49 -0.98 6.45
C ILE A 37 3.06 -1.76 5.22
N ILE A 38 2.11 -1.20 4.47
CA ILE A 38 1.69 -1.75 3.17
C ILE A 38 2.57 -1.22 2.04
N GLN A 39 2.93 -2.05 1.08
CA GLN A 39 3.75 -1.66 -0.06
C GLN A 39 2.94 -1.72 -1.37
N PHE A 40 2.79 -0.60 -2.06
CA PHE A 40 2.13 -0.55 -3.36
C PHE A 40 3.11 -0.25 -4.51
N ALA A 41 3.00 -1.04 -5.57
CA ALA A 41 3.55 -0.74 -6.88
C ALA A 41 2.50 0.01 -7.70
N SER A 42 2.79 1.25 -8.09
CA SER A 42 1.91 2.05 -8.94
C SER A 42 2.73 2.88 -9.92
N ASN A 43 2.18 3.12 -11.10
CA ASN A 43 2.74 4.06 -12.08
C ASN A 43 2.07 5.45 -12.02
N ASN A 44 1.02 5.61 -11.21
CA ASN A 44 0.24 6.84 -11.13
C ASN A 44 -0.01 7.26 -9.67
N PRO A 45 0.45 8.47 -9.27
CA PRO A 45 0.24 8.98 -7.92
C PRO A 45 -1.22 9.08 -7.50
N VAL A 46 -2.08 9.48 -8.42
CA VAL A 46 -3.51 9.69 -8.14
C VAL A 46 -4.23 8.37 -7.89
N GLU A 47 -3.81 7.30 -8.58
CA GLU A 47 -4.38 5.97 -8.38
C GLU A 47 -3.98 5.41 -7.03
N LEU A 48 -2.70 5.56 -6.65
CA LEU A 48 -2.21 5.09 -5.37
C LEU A 48 -3.02 5.67 -4.20
N THR A 49 -3.36 6.96 -4.22
CA THR A 49 -4.14 7.57 -3.14
C THR A 49 -5.48 6.88 -2.94
N LYS A 50 -6.18 6.52 -4.03
CA LYS A 50 -7.47 5.82 -3.97
C LYS A 50 -7.32 4.40 -3.43
N ASP A 51 -6.20 3.75 -3.75
CA ASP A 51 -5.94 2.38 -3.32
C ASP A 51 -5.59 2.33 -1.84
N VAL A 52 -4.87 3.35 -1.39
CA VAL A 52 -4.56 3.60 0.02
C VAL A 52 -5.83 3.82 0.84
N GLU A 53 -6.81 4.60 0.34
CA GLU A 53 -8.08 4.85 1.06
C GLU A 53 -8.80 3.55 1.47
N LEU A 54 -8.59 2.46 0.73
CA LEU A 54 -9.18 1.15 1.02
C LEU A 54 -8.53 0.44 2.22
N VAL A 55 -7.35 0.89 2.66
CA VAL A 55 -6.53 0.22 3.70
C VAL A 55 -6.16 1.12 4.89
N VAL A 56 -6.47 2.43 4.86
CA VAL A 56 -6.11 3.41 5.92
C VAL A 56 -6.48 2.96 7.34
N GLY A 57 -7.54 2.18 7.53
CA GLY A 57 -7.96 1.67 8.84
C GLY A 57 -7.24 0.41 9.34
N TYR A 58 -6.37 -0.18 8.51
CA TYR A 58 -5.75 -1.49 8.76
C TYR A 58 -4.22 -1.44 8.80
N VAL A 59 -3.62 -0.30 8.45
CA VAL A 59 -2.16 -0.14 8.30
C VAL A 59 -1.69 1.15 8.95
N ASP A 60 -0.46 1.16 9.46
CA ASP A 60 0.14 2.30 10.16
C ASP A 60 1.02 3.15 9.23
N GLY A 61 1.33 2.65 8.04
CA GLY A 61 2.05 3.42 7.03
C GLY A 61 2.06 2.77 5.65
N ILE A 62 2.56 3.52 4.66
CA ILE A 62 2.54 3.15 3.25
C ILE A 62 3.94 3.34 2.63
N GLY A 63 4.40 2.30 1.95
CA GLY A 63 5.51 2.35 1.01
C GLY A 63 5.00 2.44 -0.42
N ALA A 64 5.62 3.30 -1.22
CA ALA A 64 5.30 3.44 -2.65
C ALA A 64 6.52 3.11 -3.50
N HIS A 65 6.34 2.25 -4.51
CA HIS A 65 7.33 1.99 -5.54
C HIS A 65 6.77 2.35 -6.92
N LEU A 66 7.48 3.19 -7.65
CA LEU A 66 7.12 3.63 -8.99
C LEU A 66 7.97 2.91 -10.02
N MET A 67 7.33 2.11 -10.86
CA MET A 67 8.00 1.27 -11.86
C MET A 67 8.62 2.11 -12.99
N ASP A 68 7.95 3.18 -13.41
CA ASP A 68 8.36 3.98 -14.58
C ASP A 68 9.02 5.32 -14.21
N ARG A 69 8.70 5.89 -13.03
CA ARG A 69 9.06 7.26 -12.64
C ARG A 69 9.32 7.41 -11.14
N PRO A 70 10.42 6.85 -10.61
CA PRO A 70 10.72 6.85 -9.17
C PRO A 70 10.81 8.26 -8.55
N GLU A 71 11.06 9.30 -9.34
CA GLU A 71 11.07 10.69 -8.89
C GLU A 71 9.72 11.19 -8.35
N LEU A 72 8.60 10.58 -8.80
CA LEU A 72 7.25 10.96 -8.38
C LEU A 72 6.87 10.41 -6.99
N VAL A 73 7.69 9.51 -6.41
CA VAL A 73 7.42 8.88 -5.09
C VAL A 73 7.25 9.93 -4.00
N LYS A 74 8.03 11.02 -4.05
CA LYS A 74 7.94 12.10 -3.07
C LYS A 74 6.58 12.82 -3.12
N ASP A 75 6.05 13.04 -4.31
CA ASP A 75 4.77 13.72 -4.49
C ASP A 75 3.59 12.80 -4.14
N MET A 76 3.72 11.49 -4.40
CA MET A 76 2.76 10.49 -3.91
C MET A 76 2.60 10.50 -2.39
N ILE A 77 3.72 10.45 -1.66
CA ILE A 77 3.71 10.43 -0.20
C ILE A 77 3.08 11.74 0.35
N ARG A 78 3.21 12.85 -0.38
CA ARG A 78 2.56 14.12 -0.03
C ARG A 78 1.06 14.12 -0.27
N MET A 79 0.56 13.41 -1.28
CA MET A 79 -0.88 13.34 -1.57
C MET A 79 -1.67 12.50 -0.57
N VAL A 80 -0.99 11.66 0.22
CA VAL A 80 -1.60 10.78 1.22
C VAL A 80 -1.69 11.43 2.61
N LYS A 81 -0.98 12.55 2.83
CA LYS A 81 -1.03 13.33 4.08
C LYS A 81 -2.05 14.46 3.98
#